data_AF-A0A645IT20-F1
#
_entry.id   AF-A0A645IT20-F1
#
_cell.length_a   1.000
_cell.length_b   1.000
_cell.length_c   1.000
_cell.angle_alpha   90.00
_cell.angle_beta   90.00
_cell.angle_gamma   90.00
#
_symmetry.space_group_name_H-M   'P 1'
#
loop_
_entity.id
_entity.type
_entity.pdbx_description
1 polymer ?
#
loop_
_entity_poly.entity_id
_entity_poly.type
_entity_poly.pdbx_seq_one_letter_code
_entity_poly.pdbx_strand_id
1 'polypeptide(L)' 'MGYTTELYQVALRDWDPENQLSPEVTLESLLNQTKQGSIVLLHVVSSSDLEVLGEYIDTIRTKGWSFALP' A
#
# COMPACT_ATOMS: atom_id res chain seq x y z
N MET A 1 -26.05 4.32 -14.00
CA MET A 1 -25.43 3.05 -13.54
C MET A 1 -25.21 2.99 -12.02
N GLY A 2 -25.40 4.07 -11.24
CA GLY A 2 -25.46 3.96 -9.77
C GLY A 2 -24.18 3.52 -9.07
N TYR A 3 -23.04 3.51 -9.77
CA TYR A 3 -21.73 3.17 -9.21
C TYR A 3 -21.02 4.41 -8.65
N THR A 4 -20.25 4.19 -7.59
CA THR A 4 -19.24 5.13 -7.10
C THR A 4 -17.88 4.70 -7.65
N THR A 5 -17.12 5.64 -8.21
CA THR A 5 -15.75 5.40 -8.66
C THR A 5 -14.80 5.71 -7.52
N GLU A 6 -14.11 4.70 -7.02
CA GLU A 6 -13.05 4.84 -6.02
C GLU A 6 -11.68 4.77 -6.69
N LEU A 7 -10.81 5.72 -6.33
CA LEU A 7 -9.42 5.77 -6.76
C LEU A 7 -8.50 5.77 -5.53
N TYR A 8 -7.20 5.94 -5.76
CA TYR A 8 -6.17 5.80 -4.73
C TYR A 8 -5.23 7.01 -4.74
N GLN A 9 -4.59 7.27 -3.60
CA GLN A 9 -3.58 8.32 -3.44
C GLN A 9 -2.16 7.74 -3.40
N VAL A 10 -2.02 6.45 -3.08
CA VAL A 10 -0.73 5.75 -2.99
C VAL A 10 -0.75 4.53 -3.89
N ALA A 11 0.28 4.39 -4.72
CA ALA A 11 0.51 3.22 -5.56
C ALA A 11 2.01 3.08 -5.87
N LEU A 12 2.44 1.85 -6.12
CA LEU A 12 3.77 1.51 -6.60
C LEU A 12 3.68 0.80 -7.97
N ARG A 13 4.82 0.50 -8.59
CA ARG A 13 4.89 -0.38 -9.76
C ARG A 13 5.01 -1.84 -9.32
N ASP A 14 4.07 -2.27 -8.49
CA ASP A 14 3.94 -3.59 -7.86
C ASP A 14 3.20 -4.62 -8.75
N TRP A 15 2.64 -4.17 -9.88
CA TRP A 15 1.90 -5.02 -10.83
C TRP A 15 2.78 -5.81 -11.80
N ASP A 16 4.10 -5.55 -11.86
CA ASP A 16 5.04 -6.18 -12.82
C ASP A 16 5.98 -7.17 -12.11
N PRO A 17 5.69 -8.49 -12.09
CA PRO A 17 6.46 -9.48 -11.34
C PRO A 17 7.94 -9.55 -11.70
N GLU A 18 8.31 -9.17 -12.93
CA GLU A 18 9.68 -9.25 -13.42
C GLU A 18 10.54 -8.05 -13.00
N ASN A 19 9.92 -6.97 -12.51
CA ASN A 19 10.60 -5.71 -12.19
C ASN A 19 10.18 -5.15 -10.81
N GLN A 20 10.08 -6.03 -9.81
CA GLN A 20 9.68 -5.67 -8.45
C GLN A 20 10.79 -4.91 -7.71
N LEU A 21 10.38 -3.99 -6.83
CA LEU A 21 11.28 -3.30 -5.91
C LEU A 21 11.75 -4.27 -4.81
N SER A 22 12.86 -3.94 -4.13
CA SER A 22 13.23 -4.68 -2.92
C SER A 22 12.19 -4.44 -1.81
N PRO A 23 12.04 -5.36 -0.84
CA PRO A 23 11.16 -5.16 0.30
C PRO A 23 11.43 -3.84 1.04
N GLU A 24 12.69 -3.48 1.25
CA GLU A 24 13.07 -2.26 1.97
C GLU A 24 12.58 -1.00 1.25
N VAL A 25 12.80 -0.94 -0.08
CA VAL A 25 12.35 0.20 -0.91
C VAL A 25 10.83 0.23 -1.00
N THR A 26 10.18 -0.93 -1.05
CA THR A 26 8.71 -1.06 -1.07
C THR A 26 8.12 -0.48 0.22
N LEU A 27 8.59 -0.94 1.38
CA LEU A 27 8.12 -0.48 2.69
C LEU A 27 8.37 1.02 2.88
N GLU A 28 9.59 1.50 2.59
CA GLU A 28 9.94 2.91 2.68
C GLU A 28 9.01 3.76 1.79
N SER A 29 8.79 3.32 0.55
CA SER A 29 7.93 4.05 -0.39
C SER A 29 6.47 4.09 0.06
N LEU A 30 5.93 2.99 0.57
CA LEU A 30 4.58 2.94 1.12
C LEU A 30 4.45 3.88 2.33
N LEU A 31 5.38 3.80 3.29
CA LEU A 31 5.33 4.62 4.50
C LEU A 31 5.50 6.12 4.23
N ASN A 32 6.34 6.49 3.26
CA ASN A 32 6.58 7.88 2.87
C ASN A 32 5.39 8.50 2.13
N GLN A 33 4.69 7.71 1.30
CA GLN A 33 3.54 8.19 0.54
C GLN A 33 2.23 8.17 1.36
N THR A 34 2.12 7.29 2.35
CA THR A 34 0.90 7.16 3.14
C THR A 34 0.68 8.36 4.06
N LYS A 35 -0.52 8.94 3.97
CA LYS A 35 -1.00 10.03 4.83
C LYS A 35 -2.34 9.63 5.46
N GLN A 36 -2.78 10.39 6.46
CA GLN A 36 -4.11 10.20 7.03
C GLN A 36 -5.19 10.34 5.93
N GLY A 37 -6.05 9.33 5.79
CA GLY A 37 -7.10 9.27 4.77
C GLY A 37 -6.66 8.73 3.40
N SER A 38 -5.43 8.25 3.26
CA SER A 38 -4.97 7.58 2.03
C SER A 38 -5.71 6.26 1.78
N ILE A 39 -6.16 6.07 0.55
CA ILE A 39 -6.47 4.78 -0.07
C ILE A 39 -5.20 4.31 -0.79
N VAL A 40 -4.75 3.10 -0.44
CA VAL A 40 -3.50 2.50 -0.94
C VAL A 40 -3.85 1.36 -1.89
N LEU A 41 -3.36 1.45 -3.13
CA LEU A 41 -3.49 0.38 -4.12
C LEU A 41 -2.30 -0.57 -4.02
N LEU A 42 -2.58 -1.87 -3.88
CA LEU A 42 -1.59 -2.95 -3.91
C LEU A 42 -2.02 -4.06 -4.89
N HIS A 43 -1.05 -4.78 -5.45
CA HIS A 43 -1.27 -5.93 -6.34
C HIS A 43 -0.67 -7.21 -5.76
N VAL A 44 -1.50 -8.26 -5.62
CA VAL A 44 -1.12 -9.55 -5.01
C VAL A 44 0.02 -10.31 -5.73
N VAL A 45 0.42 -9.85 -6.91
CA VAL A 45 1.52 -10.44 -7.70
C VAL A 45 2.90 -9.94 -7.29
N SER A 46 2.97 -8.92 -6.43
CA SER A 46 4.22 -8.41 -5.85
C SER A 46 4.66 -9.25 -4.66
N SER A 47 5.83 -9.91 -4.77
CA SER A 47 6.43 -10.62 -3.63
C SER A 47 6.90 -9.66 -2.54
N SER A 48 7.38 -8.46 -2.90
CA SER A 48 7.85 -7.48 -1.93
C SER A 48 6.68 -6.90 -1.12
N ASP A 49 5.51 -6.69 -1.73
CA ASP A 49 4.30 -6.26 -1.01
C ASP A 49 3.88 -7.32 0.02
N LEU A 50 3.86 -8.59 -0.38
CA LEU A 50 3.51 -9.70 0.51
C LEU A 50 4.47 -9.80 1.71
N GLU A 51 5.76 -9.56 1.47
CA GLU A 51 6.79 -9.59 2.51
C GLU A 51 6.62 -8.44 3.52
N VAL A 52 6.29 -7.23 3.05
CA VAL A 52 6.25 -6.04 3.92
C VAL A 52 4.86 -5.69 4.47
N LEU A 53 3.79 -6.32 3.99
CA LEU A 53 2.42 -5.95 4.35
C LEU A 53 2.18 -5.99 5.87
N GLY A 54 2.73 -6.98 6.57
CA GLY A 54 2.61 -7.10 8.03
C GLY A 54 3.24 -5.92 8.75
N GLU A 55 4.50 -5.61 8.43
CA GLU A 55 5.24 -4.49 9.03
C GLU A 55 4.61 -3.15 8.68
N TYR A 56 4.12 -2.99 7.45
CA TYR A 56 3.38 -1.80 7.03
C TYR A 56 2.14 -1.58 7.90
N ILE A 57 1.29 -2.61 8.07
CA ILE A 57 0.08 -2.53 8.92
C ILE A 57 0.43 -2.16 10.36
N ASP A 58 1.44 -2.80 10.93
CA ASP A 58 1.85 -2.55 12.33
C ASP A 58 2.43 -1.15 12.52
N THR A 59 3.19 -0.66 11.54
CA THR A 59 3.73 0.70 11.53
C THR A 59 2.59 1.73 11.45
N ILE A 60 1.60 1.52 10.58
CA ILE A 60 0.42 2.39 10.45
C ILE A 60 -0.37 2.45 11.77
N ARG A 61 -0.58 1.31 12.42
CA ARG A 61 -1.23 1.25 13.75
C ARG A 61 -0.41 1.97 14.82
N THR A 62 0.92 1.82 14.80
CA THR A 62 1.83 2.50 15.74
C THR A 62 1.81 4.02 15.57
N LYS A 63 1.57 4.51 14.34
CA LYS A 63 1.32 5.95 14.05
C LYS A 63 -0.04 6.45 14.55
N GLY A 64 -0.88 5.58 15.12
CA GLY A 64 -2.21 5.93 15.63
C GLY A 64 -3.30 5.98 14.55
N TRP A 65 -3.03 5.42 13.36
CA TRP A 65 -4.01 5.36 12.27
C TRP A 65 -4.77 4.03 12.29
N SER A 66 -5.98 4.06 11.72
CA SER A 66 -6.86 2.89 11.61
C SER A 66 -7.20 2.61 10.15
N PHE A 67 -7.46 1.34 9.85
CA PHE A 67 -7.98 0.91 8.56
C PHE A 67 -9.51 0.99 8.61
N ALA A 68 -10.11 1.57 7.58
CA ALA A 68 -11.55 1.73 7.45
C ALA A 68 -11.96 1.43 6.00
N LEU A 69 -13.25 1.17 5.81
CA LEU A 69 -13.82 1.17 4.47
C LEU A 69 -13.97 2.64 4.01
N PRO A 70 -13.74 2.92 2.71
CA PRO A 70 -14.08 4.21 2.13
C PRO A 70 -15.59 4.50 2.23
#